data_AF-A0A537N636-F1
#
_entry.id   AF-A0A537N636-F1
#
_cell.length_a   1.000
_cell.length_b   1.000
_cell.length_c   1.000
_cell.angle_alpha   90.00
_cell.angle_beta   90.00
_cell.angle_gamma   90.00
#
_symmetry.space_group_name_H-M   'P 1'
#
loop_
_entity.id
_entity.type
_entity.pdbx_description
1 polymer ?
#
loop_
_entity_poly.entity_id
_entity_poly.type
_entity_poly.pdbx_seq_one_letter_code
_entity_poly.pdbx_strand_id
1 'polypeptide(L)'
;MNKAGLDALGLPVGPWLNEAKRVVRRGGDDGTQIFVAPDRLVPLGLLKAEALHLAAGQRITYVVDAAYHPANVERITALARRADQLFIETAFLEADAALAAERRHLTAAQAGAIARAAEVVRITPFHFSPRYLDREDQLRREAELAFRGGDGP
;
A
#
# COMPACT_ATOMS: atom_id res chain seq x y z
N MET A 1 4.76 -6.45 19.26
CA MET A 1 5.49 -6.52 20.54
C MET A 1 5.37 -7.94 21.02
N ASN A 2 6.49 -8.59 21.34
CA ASN A 2 6.50 -9.95 21.83
C ASN A 2 6.46 -9.93 23.36
N LYS A 3 5.34 -10.32 23.96
CA LYS A 3 5.21 -10.34 25.42
C LYS A 3 6.12 -11.41 26.05
N ALA A 4 6.18 -12.59 25.44
CA ALA A 4 7.05 -13.67 25.89
C ALA A 4 8.54 -13.27 25.85
N GLY A 5 8.95 -12.50 24.82
CA GLY A 5 10.30 -11.98 24.73
C GLY A 5 10.64 -10.92 25.78
N LEU A 6 9.69 -10.04 26.12
CA LEU A 6 9.87 -9.11 27.24
C LEU A 6 9.99 -9.85 28.57
N ASP A 7 9.15 -10.86 28.79
CA ASP A 7 9.15 -11.68 30.00
C ASP A 7 10.46 -12.49 30.13
N ALA A 8 10.96 -13.08 29.03
CA ALA A 8 12.25 -13.80 28.99
C ALA A 8 13.44 -12.87 29.30
N LEU A 9 13.38 -11.62 28.84
CA LEU A 9 14.36 -10.60 29.18
C LEU A 9 14.10 -9.98 30.57
N GLY A 10 13.01 -10.34 31.27
CA GLY A 10 12.62 -9.74 32.55
C GLY A 10 12.32 -8.24 32.47
N LEU A 11 11.92 -7.72 31.30
CA LEU A 11 11.70 -6.31 31.06
C LEU A 11 10.24 -5.91 31.35
N PRO A 12 10.00 -4.85 32.14
CA PRO A 12 8.64 -4.39 32.40
C PRO A 12 8.05 -3.72 31.16
N VAL A 13 6.75 -3.89 30.95
CA VAL A 13 6.01 -3.09 29.95
C VAL A 13 5.92 -1.65 30.45
N GLY A 14 6.35 -0.68 29.63
CA GLY A 14 6.32 0.73 30.03
C GLY A 14 6.54 1.73 28.88
N PRO A 15 6.52 3.04 29.19
CA PRO A 15 6.64 4.12 28.19
C PRO A 15 7.93 4.06 27.35
N TRP A 16 9.01 3.48 27.88
CA TRP A 16 10.27 3.27 27.17
C TRP A 16 10.12 2.49 25.85
N LEU A 17 9.08 1.64 25.73
CA LEU A 17 8.78 0.93 24.49
C LEU A 17 8.45 1.89 23.34
N ASN A 18 7.89 3.06 23.62
CA ASN A 18 7.63 4.07 22.60
C ASN A 18 8.95 4.68 22.09
N GLU A 19 9.93 4.88 22.98
CA GLU A 19 11.27 5.29 22.59
C GLU A 19 11.95 4.23 21.72
N ALA A 20 11.97 2.98 22.19
CA ALA A 20 12.54 1.86 21.44
C ALA A 20 11.96 1.78 20.01
N LYS A 21 10.63 1.79 19.89
CA LYS A 21 9.94 1.78 18.58
C LYS A 21 10.28 3.01 17.72
N ARG A 22 10.46 4.19 18.33
CA ARG A 22 10.82 5.41 17.61
C ARG A 22 12.25 5.32 17.06
N VAL A 23 13.19 4.86 17.87
CA VAL A 23 14.59 4.65 17.47
C VAL A 23 14.67 3.61 16.35
N VAL A 24 13.94 2.49 16.45
CA VAL A 24 13.86 1.50 15.36
C VAL A 24 13.34 2.14 14.08
N ARG A 25 12.24 2.90 14.13
CA ARG A 25 11.66 3.55 12.94
C ARG A 25 12.59 4.57 12.28
N ARG A 26 13.51 5.16 13.04
CA ARG A 26 14.53 6.10 12.54
C ARG A 26 15.79 5.40 12.03
N GLY A 27 15.84 4.07 12.07
CA GLY A 27 17.01 3.31 11.63
C GLY A 27 18.16 3.29 12.63
N GLY A 28 17.88 3.39 13.94
CA GLY A 28 18.92 3.29 14.96
C GLY A 28 19.68 1.96 14.90
N ASP A 29 20.98 2.03 15.15
CA ASP A 29 21.88 0.89 15.17
C ASP A 29 21.62 -0.05 16.36
N ASP A 30 22.09 -1.28 16.27
CA ASP A 30 21.85 -2.30 17.27
C ASP A 30 22.56 -2.03 18.62
N GLY A 31 23.59 -1.19 18.62
CA GLY A 31 24.31 -0.76 19.82
C GLY A 31 23.63 0.39 20.58
N THR A 32 22.64 1.05 19.96
CA THR A 32 21.90 2.16 20.58
C THR A 32 21.26 1.72 21.89
N GLN A 33 21.56 2.44 22.97
CA GLN A 33 21.07 2.09 24.31
C GLN A 33 19.68 2.68 24.56
N ILE A 34 18.73 1.83 24.94
CA ILE A 34 17.38 2.22 25.34
C ILE A 34 17.27 2.22 26.86
N PHE A 35 16.91 3.37 27.43
CA PHE A 35 16.62 3.52 28.85
C PHE A 35 15.28 2.88 29.20
N VAL A 36 15.32 1.77 29.92
CA VAL A 36 14.15 1.02 30.38
C VAL A 36 13.75 1.45 31.80
N ALA A 37 14.74 1.62 32.66
CA ALA A 37 14.60 2.03 34.07
C ALA A 37 15.93 2.66 34.56
N PRO A 38 15.97 3.35 35.72
CA PRO A 38 17.16 4.04 36.24
C PRO A 38 18.45 3.22 36.26
N ASP A 39 18.34 1.92 36.51
CA ASP A 39 19.44 0.96 36.60
C ASP A 39 19.55 0.07 35.35
N ARG A 40 18.80 0.37 34.28
CA ARG A 40 18.60 -0.54 33.17
C ARG A 40 18.60 0.13 31.80
N LEU A 41 19.71 -0.06 31.10
CA LEU A 41 19.87 0.21 29.68
C LEU A 41 19.89 -1.11 28.91
N VAL A 42 19.23 -1.15 27.76
CA VAL A 42 19.18 -2.34 26.91
C VAL A 42 19.56 -1.95 25.48
N PRO A 43 20.50 -2.68 24.83
CA PRO A 43 20.84 -2.43 23.44
C PRO A 43 19.64 -2.70 22.53
N LEU A 44 19.46 -1.84 21.54
CA LEU A 44 18.37 -1.91 20.58
C LEU A 44 18.34 -3.25 19.84
N GLY A 45 19.51 -3.81 19.49
CA GLY A 45 19.62 -5.10 18.81
C GLY A 45 18.97 -6.25 19.58
N LEU A 46 19.17 -6.30 20.90
CA LEU A 46 18.54 -7.31 21.76
C LEU A 46 17.02 -7.14 21.78
N LEU A 47 16.54 -5.89 21.84
CA LEU A 47 15.11 -5.61 21.75
C LEU A 47 14.52 -6.00 20.40
N LYS A 48 15.23 -5.76 19.28
CA LYS A 48 14.81 -6.17 17.93
C LYS A 48 14.73 -7.69 17.80
N ALA A 49 15.67 -8.42 18.38
CA ALA A 49 15.73 -9.88 18.29
C ALA A 49 14.64 -10.56 19.13
N GLU A 50 14.45 -10.12 20.38
CA GLU A 50 13.67 -10.88 21.36
C GLU A 50 12.28 -10.26 21.62
N ALA A 51 12.19 -8.92 21.69
CA ALA A 51 11.02 -8.23 22.24
C ALA A 51 10.15 -7.48 21.21
N LEU A 52 10.70 -7.13 20.04
CA LEU A 52 10.05 -6.35 19.00
C LEU A 52 9.80 -7.21 17.76
N HIS A 53 8.57 -7.19 17.27
CA HIS A 53 8.26 -7.71 15.95
C HIS A 53 8.44 -6.59 14.94
N LEU A 54 9.46 -6.72 14.10
CA LEU A 54 9.70 -5.82 12.98
C LEU A 54 9.07 -6.44 11.74
N ALA A 55 8.16 -5.70 11.12
CA ALA A 55 7.58 -6.04 9.84
C ALA A 55 7.62 -4.80 8.95
N ALA A 56 7.76 -5.00 7.64
CA ALA A 56 7.55 -3.93 6.68
C ALA A 56 6.12 -3.38 6.85
N GLY A 57 5.98 -2.06 6.84
CA GLY A 57 4.66 -1.45 6.79
C GLY A 57 3.98 -1.78 5.46
N GLN A 58 2.65 -1.87 5.48
CA GLN A 58 1.88 -2.02 4.25
C GLN A 58 1.62 -0.63 3.64
N ARG A 59 1.87 -0.48 2.34
CA ARG A 59 1.50 0.71 1.58
C ARG A 59 0.25 0.44 0.75
N ILE A 60 -0.79 1.22 1.03
CA ILE A 60 -2.06 1.21 0.32
C ILE A 60 -2.20 2.55 -0.39
N THR A 61 -2.58 2.52 -1.67
CA THR A 61 -2.89 3.71 -2.46
C THR A 61 -4.35 3.66 -2.91
N TYR A 62 -5.03 4.80 -2.89
CA TYR A 62 -6.44 4.93 -3.22
C TYR A 62 -6.62 6.08 -4.22
N VAL A 63 -7.23 5.79 -5.38
CA VAL A 63 -7.37 6.72 -6.50
C VAL A 63 -8.80 6.69 -7.01
N VAL A 64 -9.44 7.85 -7.06
CA VAL A 64 -10.82 8.02 -7.54
C VAL A 64 -10.97 9.39 -8.21
N ASP A 65 -11.99 9.53 -9.06
CA ASP A 65 -12.36 10.76 -9.77
C ASP A 65 -11.19 11.45 -10.50
N ALA A 66 -10.45 10.66 -11.27
CA ALA A 66 -9.28 11.02 -12.04
C ALA A 66 -9.56 10.97 -13.56
N ALA A 67 -9.33 12.11 -14.21
CA ALA A 67 -9.30 12.18 -15.66
C ALA A 67 -8.06 11.48 -16.23
N TYR A 68 -8.23 10.76 -17.34
CA TYR A 68 -7.11 10.16 -18.07
C TYR A 68 -6.37 11.19 -18.93
N HIS A 69 -5.33 11.80 -18.38
CA HIS A 69 -4.38 12.62 -19.13
C HIS A 69 -2.95 12.42 -18.60
N PRO A 70 -1.90 12.73 -19.40
CA PRO A 70 -0.52 12.37 -19.07
C PRO A 70 -0.06 12.79 -17.68
N ALA A 71 -0.37 14.02 -17.26
CA ALA A 71 0.04 14.52 -15.96
C ALA A 71 -0.66 13.84 -14.76
N ASN A 72 -1.86 13.28 -14.94
CA ASN A 72 -2.52 12.49 -13.88
C ASN A 72 -1.96 11.09 -13.84
N VAL A 73 -1.74 10.47 -15.01
CA VAL A 73 -1.10 9.17 -15.13
C VAL A 73 0.26 9.18 -14.42
N GLU A 74 1.09 10.20 -14.67
CA GLU A 74 2.38 10.36 -14.00
C GLU A 74 2.24 10.46 -12.47
N ARG A 75 1.38 11.36 -11.98
CA ARG A 75 1.16 11.55 -10.54
C ARG A 75 0.64 10.30 -9.85
N ILE A 76 -0.34 9.63 -10.45
CA ILE A 76 -0.93 8.40 -9.90
C ILE A 76 0.12 7.29 -9.90
N THR A 77 0.86 7.13 -11.00
CA THR A 77 1.93 6.11 -11.10
C THR A 77 3.01 6.34 -10.05
N ALA A 78 3.44 7.59 -9.86
CA ALA A 78 4.42 7.94 -8.84
C ALA A 78 3.88 7.70 -7.41
N LEU A 79 2.63 8.07 -7.14
CA LEU A 79 1.98 7.87 -5.84
C LEU A 79 1.80 6.38 -5.52
N ALA A 80 1.41 5.57 -6.50
CA ALA A 80 1.16 4.13 -6.35
C ALA A 80 2.42 3.27 -6.47
N ARG A 81 3.59 3.87 -6.76
CA ARG A 81 4.82 3.17 -7.13
C ARG A 81 5.21 2.08 -6.11
N ARG A 82 5.05 0.80 -6.45
CA ARG A 82 5.30 -0.40 -5.62
C ARG A 82 4.35 -0.57 -4.42
N ALA A 83 3.16 0.03 -4.46
CA ALA A 83 2.17 -0.17 -3.40
C ALA A 83 1.80 -1.66 -3.27
N ASP A 84 1.59 -2.12 -2.04
CA ASP A 84 1.13 -3.49 -1.78
C ASP A 84 -0.32 -3.68 -2.26
N GLN A 85 -1.09 -2.59 -2.24
CA GLN A 85 -2.47 -2.57 -2.70
C GLN A 85 -2.78 -1.23 -3.35
N LEU A 86 -3.32 -1.25 -4.57
CA LEU A 86 -3.91 -0.09 -5.23
C LEU A 86 -5.41 -0.29 -5.41
N PHE A 87 -6.20 0.54 -4.74
CA PHE A 87 -7.60 0.73 -5.07
C PHE A 87 -7.69 1.86 -6.09
N ILE A 88 -8.21 1.56 -7.27
CA ILE A 88 -8.31 2.54 -8.36
C ILE A 88 -9.68 2.46 -9.02
N GLU A 89 -10.25 3.62 -9.33
CA GLU A 89 -11.52 3.67 -10.02
C GLU A 89 -11.45 2.98 -11.39
N THR A 90 -12.59 2.49 -11.82
CA THR A 90 -12.76 1.75 -13.07
C THR A 90 -14.17 2.01 -13.58
N ALA A 91 -14.49 3.29 -13.77
CA ALA A 91 -15.87 3.72 -13.99
C ALA A 91 -16.47 3.17 -15.28
N PHE A 92 -15.66 2.99 -16.32
CA PHE A 92 -16.09 2.59 -17.67
C PHE A 92 -15.23 1.48 -18.26
N LEU A 93 -15.80 0.71 -19.20
CA LEU A 93 -15.02 -0.18 -20.06
C LEU A 93 -14.27 0.66 -21.11
N GLU A 94 -13.19 0.12 -21.66
CA GLU A 94 -12.43 0.76 -22.75
C GLU A 94 -13.31 1.01 -23.99
N ALA A 95 -14.28 0.13 -24.25
CA ALA A 95 -15.26 0.33 -25.32
C ALA A 95 -16.07 1.65 -25.18
N ASP A 96 -16.15 2.20 -23.97
CA ASP A 96 -16.81 3.47 -23.64
C ASP A 96 -15.79 4.59 -23.31
N ALA A 97 -14.54 4.51 -23.78
CA ALA A 97 -13.46 5.46 -23.46
C ALA A 97 -13.82 6.93 -23.74
N ALA A 98 -14.59 7.20 -24.79
CA ALA A 98 -15.05 8.57 -25.10
C ALA A 98 -15.95 9.14 -23.99
N LEU A 99 -16.85 8.31 -23.44
CA LEU A 99 -17.71 8.70 -22.33
C LEU A 99 -16.90 8.85 -21.03
N ALA A 100 -15.92 7.98 -20.80
CA ALA A 100 -14.99 8.10 -19.67
C ALA A 100 -14.25 9.45 -19.71
N ALA A 101 -13.74 9.83 -20.90
CA ALA A 101 -13.07 11.10 -21.10
C ALA A 101 -13.99 12.31 -20.89
N GLU A 102 -15.21 12.27 -21.46
CA GLU A 102 -16.23 13.32 -21.27
C GLU A 102 -16.55 13.51 -19.78
N ARG A 103 -16.71 12.40 -19.04
CA ARG A 103 -17.03 12.40 -17.61
C ARG A 103 -15.80 12.54 -16.71
N ARG A 104 -14.60 12.62 -17.28
CA ARG A 104 -13.32 12.76 -16.58
C ARG A 104 -13.04 11.64 -15.57
N HIS A 105 -13.30 10.39 -15.99
CA HIS A 105 -12.95 9.18 -15.25
C HIS A 105 -12.01 8.30 -16.05
N LEU A 106 -11.43 7.32 -15.36
CA LEU A 106 -10.64 6.26 -15.98
C LEU A 106 -11.53 5.14 -16.56
N THR A 107 -11.06 4.54 -17.64
CA THR A 107 -11.52 3.21 -18.05
C THR A 107 -10.84 2.12 -17.23
N ALA A 108 -11.40 0.91 -17.24
CA ALA A 108 -10.81 -0.25 -16.59
C ALA A 108 -9.44 -0.60 -17.20
N ALA A 109 -9.31 -0.58 -18.53
CA ALA A 109 -8.01 -0.78 -19.20
C ALA A 109 -6.96 0.28 -18.77
N GLN A 110 -7.33 1.56 -18.70
CA GLN A 110 -6.43 2.63 -18.24
C GLN A 110 -5.98 2.44 -16.80
N ALA A 111 -6.91 2.11 -15.90
CA ALA A 111 -6.60 1.85 -14.49
C ALA A 111 -5.63 0.67 -14.32
N GLY A 112 -5.85 -0.42 -15.06
CA GLY A 112 -4.95 -1.57 -15.08
C GLY A 112 -3.55 -1.21 -15.62
N ALA A 113 -3.48 -0.42 -16.69
CA ALA A 113 -2.20 0.04 -17.27
C ALA A 113 -1.42 0.92 -16.29
N ILE A 114 -2.08 1.84 -15.58
CA ILE A 114 -1.47 2.66 -14.53
C ILE A 114 -0.95 1.78 -13.39
N ALA A 115 -1.74 0.81 -12.93
CA ALA A 115 -1.33 -0.12 -11.87
C ALA A 115 -0.07 -0.91 -12.27
N ARG A 116 -0.01 -1.38 -13.52
CA ARG A 116 1.16 -2.09 -14.06
C ARG A 116 2.39 -1.19 -14.10
N ALA A 117 2.26 0.02 -14.64
CA ALA A 117 3.35 1.00 -14.70
C ALA A 117 3.86 1.38 -13.29
N ALA A 118 2.96 1.38 -12.31
CA ALA A 118 3.30 1.64 -10.91
C ALA A 118 3.99 0.45 -10.22
N GLU A 119 4.10 -0.73 -10.84
CA GLU A 119 4.66 -1.96 -10.21
C GLU A 119 3.93 -2.32 -8.90
N VAL A 120 2.61 -2.10 -8.83
CA VAL A 120 1.84 -2.47 -7.62
C VAL A 120 1.76 -4.00 -7.49
N VAL A 121 1.65 -4.48 -6.25
CA VAL A 121 1.55 -5.93 -5.99
C VAL A 121 0.15 -6.45 -6.32
N ARG A 122 -0.89 -5.66 -5.99
CA ARG A 122 -2.30 -6.01 -6.24
C ARG A 122 -3.12 -4.77 -6.62
N ILE A 123 -4.05 -4.98 -7.55
CA ILE A 123 -5.09 -4.01 -7.92
C ILE A 123 -6.44 -4.41 -7.31
N THR A 124 -7.26 -3.42 -6.94
CA THR A 124 -8.67 -3.60 -6.62
C THR A 124 -9.49 -2.54 -7.35
N PRO A 125 -10.14 -2.93 -8.46
CA PRO A 125 -11.08 -2.09 -9.18
C PRO A 125 -12.30 -1.75 -8.32
N PHE A 126 -12.72 -0.48 -8.35
CA PHE A 126 -13.95 0.01 -7.71
C PHE A 126 -14.54 1.22 -8.47
N HIS A 127 -15.57 1.85 -7.88
CA HIS A 127 -16.23 3.04 -8.42
C HIS A 127 -16.76 2.82 -9.85
N PHE A 128 -17.54 1.74 -10.02
CA PHE A 128 -18.13 1.39 -11.29
C PHE A 128 -19.34 2.27 -11.61
N SER A 129 -19.50 2.64 -12.88
CA SER A 129 -20.73 3.31 -13.33
C SER A 129 -21.93 2.38 -13.13
N PRO A 130 -23.08 2.89 -12.62
CA PRO A 130 -24.33 2.12 -12.53
C PRO A 130 -24.79 1.52 -13.87
N ARG A 131 -24.26 2.01 -14.99
CA ARG A 131 -24.45 1.43 -16.32
C ARG A 131 -24.06 -0.05 -16.40
N TYR A 132 -23.13 -0.51 -15.55
CA TYR A 132 -22.60 -1.86 -15.56
C TYR A 132 -23.00 -2.67 -14.33
N LEU A 133 -24.10 -2.36 -13.63
CA LEU A 133 -24.53 -3.08 -12.42
C LEU A 133 -24.55 -4.62 -12.61
N ASP A 134 -25.03 -5.12 -13.75
CA ASP A 134 -25.07 -6.56 -14.05
C ASP A 134 -23.81 -7.06 -14.80
N ARG A 135 -22.82 -6.19 -14.99
CA ARG A 135 -21.62 -6.42 -15.82
C ARG A 135 -20.33 -5.97 -15.14
N GLU A 136 -20.33 -5.73 -13.82
CA GLU A 136 -19.17 -5.25 -13.06
C GLU A 136 -17.94 -6.17 -13.24
N ASP A 137 -18.17 -7.48 -13.35
CA ASP A 137 -17.10 -8.45 -13.58
C ASP A 137 -16.34 -8.20 -14.89
N GLN A 138 -16.96 -7.56 -15.89
CA GLN A 138 -16.27 -7.19 -17.13
C GLN A 138 -15.25 -6.08 -16.87
N LEU A 139 -15.60 -5.07 -16.07
CA LEU A 139 -14.66 -4.01 -15.65
C LEU A 139 -13.50 -4.62 -14.86
N ARG A 140 -13.81 -5.51 -13.91
CA ARG A 140 -12.78 -6.20 -13.12
C ARG A 140 -11.82 -7.00 -14.00
N ARG A 141 -12.35 -7.77 -14.95
CA ARG A 141 -11.54 -8.57 -15.88
C ARG A 141 -10.69 -7.70 -16.80
N GLU A 142 -11.25 -6.64 -17.37
CA GLU A 142 -10.52 -5.72 -18.26
C GLU A 142 -9.36 -5.04 -17.52
N ALA A 143 -9.61 -4.53 -16.31
CA ALA A 143 -8.57 -3.94 -15.47
C ALA A 143 -7.47 -4.95 -15.11
N GLU A 144 -7.85 -6.19 -14.77
CA GLU A 144 -6.89 -7.25 -14.44
C GLU A 144 -6.05 -7.67 -15.66
N LEU A 145 -6.65 -7.74 -16.85
CA LEU A 145 -5.94 -8.05 -18.10
C LEU A 145 -4.89 -6.99 -18.42
N ALA A 146 -5.28 -5.71 -18.37
CA ALA A 146 -4.35 -4.60 -18.58
C ALA A 146 -3.26 -4.54 -17.51
N PHE A 147 -3.59 -4.85 -16.25
CA PHE A 147 -2.63 -4.94 -15.16
C PHE A 147 -1.59 -6.04 -15.39
N ARG A 148 -2.00 -7.22 -15.86
CA ARG A 148 -1.10 -8.34 -16.18
C ARG A 148 -0.29 -8.13 -17.45
N GLY A 149 -0.64 -7.14 -18.27
CA GLY A 149 -0.01 -6.90 -19.56
C GLY A 149 -0.44 -7.89 -20.65
N GLY A 150 -1.64 -8.48 -20.51
CA GLY A 150 -2.25 -9.22 -21.61
C GLY A 150 -2.80 -8.22 -22.61
N ASP A 151 -2.28 -8.24 -23.84
CA ASP A 151 -3.01 -7.67 -24.97
C ASP A 151 -4.38 -8.35 -25.02
N GLY A 152 -5.46 -7.57 -25.09
CA GLY A 152 -6.80 -8.10 -25.32
C GLY A 152 -6.84 -8.97 -26.60
N PRO A 153 -7.87 -9.83 -26.75
CA PRO A 153 -7.93 -10.83 -27.81
C PRO A 153 -7.71 -10.26 -29.23
#